data_AF-A0A6L9KB66-F1
#
_entry.id   AF-A0A6L9KB66-F1
#
_cell.length_a   1.000
_cell.length_b   1.000
_cell.length_c   1.000
_cell.angle_alpha   90.00
_cell.angle_beta   90.00
_cell.angle_gamma   90.00
#
_symmetry.space_group_name_H-M   'P 1'
#
loop_
_entity.id
_entity.type
_entity.pdbx_description
1 polymer ?
#
loop_
_entity_poly.entity_id
_entity_poly.type
_entity_poly.pdbx_seq_one_letter_code
_entity_poly.pdbx_strand_id
1 'polypeptide(L)'
;MKKKDLTIIDDLLNRTNNLPEILHLRAAEIGYILTDEDKKLLLETYEKLDDILKESAAFINVKFPGRQSFIYAWNNIDFDTKIGGIKVITTDREHTKREWKKGIFDLKSLLKTLRNEIILMIDDEPYSDNPDKETKNNNFSANNIIYNEGNVTGKQVQSSLLDNHKAVKTPPIAAIAMIKNILIGLFVTIVGGIIIWYLTTKTFI
;
A
#
# COMPACT_ATOMS: atom_id res chain seq x y z
N MET A 1 0.81 3.43 -27.58
CA MET A 1 -0.46 3.11 -26.86
C MET A 1 -1.64 3.64 -27.68
N LYS A 2 -2.90 3.32 -27.35
CA LYS A 2 -4.06 3.90 -28.07
C LYS A 2 -5.01 4.62 -27.10
N LYS A 3 -5.82 5.56 -27.60
CA LYS A 3 -6.87 6.25 -26.80
C LYS A 3 -7.81 5.28 -26.07
N LYS A 4 -8.12 4.13 -26.66
CA LYS A 4 -8.91 3.07 -26.00
C LYS A 4 -8.27 2.56 -24.70
N ASP A 5 -6.94 2.53 -24.63
CA ASP A 5 -6.20 2.04 -23.47
C ASP A 5 -6.31 3.06 -22.33
N LEU A 6 -6.36 4.36 -22.66
CA LEU A 6 -6.64 5.44 -21.70
C LEU A 6 -8.07 5.33 -21.14
N THR A 7 -9.06 5.07 -22.00
CA THR A 7 -10.45 4.86 -21.58
C THR A 7 -10.60 3.70 -20.58
N ILE A 8 -9.86 2.60 -20.80
CA ILE A 8 -9.86 1.46 -19.88
C ILE A 8 -9.31 1.86 -18.50
N ILE A 9 -8.19 2.59 -18.46
CA ILE A 9 -7.63 3.04 -17.18
C ILE A 9 -8.54 4.07 -16.49
N ASP A 10 -9.14 4.99 -17.23
CA ASP A 10 -10.08 5.96 -16.68
C ASP A 10 -11.32 5.25 -16.08
N ASP A 11 -11.83 4.19 -16.71
CA ASP A 11 -12.90 3.36 -16.16
C ASP A 11 -12.48 2.65 -14.86
N LEU A 12 -11.30 2.00 -14.85
CA LEU A 12 -10.77 1.35 -13.65
C LEU A 12 -10.59 2.33 -12.50
N LEU A 13 -10.10 3.54 -12.80
CA LEU A 13 -9.93 4.60 -11.81
C LEU A 13 -11.28 5.09 -11.27
N ASN A 14 -12.27 5.25 -12.15
CA ASN A 14 -13.64 5.61 -11.76
C ASN A 14 -14.27 4.54 -10.85
N ARG A 15 -14.21 3.27 -11.25
CA ARG A 15 -14.70 2.13 -10.44
C ARG A 15 -14.02 2.07 -9.08
N THR A 16 -12.70 2.29 -9.03
CA THR A 16 -11.94 2.35 -7.78
C THR A 16 -12.36 3.53 -6.90
N ASN A 17 -12.74 4.67 -7.50
CA ASN A 17 -13.26 5.83 -6.75
C ASN A 17 -14.66 5.60 -6.18
N ASN A 18 -15.46 4.75 -6.83
CA ASN A 18 -16.82 4.41 -6.41
C ASN A 18 -16.86 3.25 -5.39
N LEU A 19 -15.73 2.65 -5.05
CA LEU A 19 -15.63 1.73 -3.91
C LEU A 19 -15.88 2.49 -2.60
N PRO A 20 -16.51 1.85 -1.60
CA PRO A 20 -16.79 2.51 -0.33
C PRO A 20 -15.49 2.97 0.35
N GLU A 21 -15.49 4.21 0.86
CA GLU A 21 -14.32 4.80 1.54
C GLU A 21 -13.92 3.98 2.78
N ILE A 22 -14.91 3.37 3.43
CA ILE A 22 -14.71 2.52 4.59
C ILE A 22 -15.61 1.30 4.48
N LEU A 23 -15.01 0.12 4.44
CA LEU A 23 -15.71 -1.13 4.64
C LEU A 23 -15.92 -1.36 6.15
N HIS A 24 -16.97 -0.75 6.72
CA HIS A 24 -17.28 -0.85 8.15
C HIS A 24 -17.53 -2.30 8.63
N LEU A 25 -17.72 -3.22 7.70
CA LEU A 25 -18.32 -4.53 7.89
C LEU A 25 -17.34 -5.66 8.27
N ARG A 26 -16.02 -5.49 8.03
CA ARG A 26 -14.99 -6.36 8.67
C ARG A 26 -14.81 -6.03 10.17
N ALA A 27 -15.39 -4.91 10.61
CA ALA A 27 -15.09 -4.24 11.86
C ALA A 27 -16.33 -4.06 12.76
N ALA A 28 -17.30 -4.97 12.60
CA ALA A 28 -18.38 -5.17 13.54
C ALA A 28 -17.81 -5.18 14.97
N GLU A 29 -18.32 -4.32 15.85
CA GLU A 29 -17.95 -4.34 17.28
C GLU A 29 -18.13 -5.75 17.84
N ILE A 30 -17.40 -6.10 18.89
CA ILE A 30 -17.63 -7.37 19.60
C ILE A 30 -19.12 -7.42 19.98
N GLY A 31 -19.89 -8.30 19.32
CA GLY A 31 -21.34 -8.42 19.50
C GLY A 31 -22.21 -7.85 18.37
N TYR A 32 -21.65 -7.20 17.34
CA TYR A 32 -22.41 -6.76 16.17
C TYR A 32 -22.60 -7.92 15.19
N ILE A 33 -23.85 -8.25 14.92
CA ILE A 33 -24.25 -9.29 13.97
C ILE A 33 -24.52 -8.61 12.63
N LEU A 34 -23.77 -9.01 11.59
CA LEU A 34 -24.01 -8.52 10.24
C LEU A 34 -25.43 -8.85 9.79
N THR A 35 -26.16 -7.83 9.35
CA THR A 35 -27.45 -8.02 8.65
C THR A 35 -27.22 -8.70 7.31
N ASP A 36 -28.28 -9.20 6.67
CA ASP A 36 -28.13 -9.83 5.35
C ASP A 36 -27.81 -8.79 4.27
N GLU A 37 -28.30 -7.56 4.43
CA GLU A 37 -27.93 -6.41 3.61
C GLU A 37 -26.43 -6.07 3.74
N ASP A 38 -25.89 -6.12 4.95
CA ASP A 38 -24.46 -5.89 5.19
C ASP A 38 -23.62 -6.96 4.52
N LYS A 39 -23.96 -8.24 4.69
CA LYS A 39 -23.24 -9.35 4.03
C LYS A 39 -23.25 -9.20 2.52
N LYS A 40 -24.41 -8.80 1.96
CA LYS A 40 -24.55 -8.55 0.52
C LYS A 40 -23.66 -7.40 0.07
N LEU A 41 -23.68 -6.26 0.77
CA LEU A 41 -22.84 -5.12 0.45
C LEU A 41 -21.34 -5.46 0.52
N LEU A 42 -20.94 -6.22 1.55
CA LEU A 42 -19.58 -6.69 1.73
C LEU A 42 -19.14 -7.54 0.54
N LEU A 43 -19.95 -8.55 0.18
CA LEU A 43 -19.67 -9.45 -0.92
C LEU A 43 -19.56 -8.69 -2.25
N GLU A 44 -20.55 -7.86 -2.58
CA GLU A 44 -20.54 -7.05 -3.80
C GLU A 44 -19.32 -6.13 -3.88
N THR A 45 -18.87 -5.59 -2.74
CA THR A 45 -17.68 -4.75 -2.71
C THR A 45 -16.41 -5.54 -3.00
N TYR A 46 -16.28 -6.75 -2.45
CA TYR A 46 -15.12 -7.61 -2.73
C TYR A 46 -15.12 -8.13 -4.16
N GLU A 47 -16.27 -8.49 -4.71
CA GLU A 47 -16.40 -8.88 -6.12
C GLU A 47 -15.94 -7.75 -7.04
N LYS A 48 -16.45 -6.53 -6.82
CA LYS A 48 -16.02 -5.35 -7.59
C LYS A 48 -14.52 -5.08 -7.45
N LEU A 49 -13.96 -5.21 -6.24
CA LEU A 49 -12.53 -5.01 -6.00
C LEU A 49 -11.70 -6.08 -6.73
N ASP A 50 -12.10 -7.34 -6.65
CA ASP A 50 -11.44 -8.47 -7.31
C ASP A 50 -11.40 -8.28 -8.83
N ASP A 51 -12.52 -7.87 -9.44
CA ASP A 51 -12.58 -7.53 -10.87
C ASP A 51 -11.59 -6.41 -11.23
N ILE A 52 -11.59 -5.32 -10.46
CA ILE A 52 -10.66 -4.19 -10.68
C ILE A 52 -9.21 -4.66 -10.59
N LEU A 53 -8.85 -5.48 -9.60
CA LEU A 53 -7.49 -5.96 -9.40
C LEU A 53 -7.06 -6.88 -10.54
N LYS A 54 -7.92 -7.81 -10.97
CA LYS A 54 -7.68 -8.72 -12.10
C LYS A 54 -7.53 -7.97 -13.42
N GLU A 55 -8.43 -7.04 -13.69
CA GLU A 55 -8.37 -6.20 -14.90
C GLU A 55 -7.11 -5.32 -14.91
N SER A 56 -6.73 -4.75 -13.77
CA SER A 56 -5.48 -3.99 -13.61
C SER A 56 -4.25 -4.87 -13.89
N ALA A 57 -4.21 -6.09 -13.35
CA ALA A 57 -3.12 -7.04 -13.59
C ALA A 57 -3.03 -7.44 -15.07
N ALA A 58 -4.17 -7.78 -15.68
CA ALA A 58 -4.25 -8.14 -17.09
C ALA A 58 -3.78 -6.98 -17.97
N PHE A 59 -4.21 -5.76 -17.65
CA PHE A 59 -3.80 -4.56 -18.37
C PHE A 59 -2.29 -4.34 -18.29
N ILE A 60 -1.69 -4.43 -17.09
CA ILE A 60 -0.23 -4.33 -16.89
C ILE A 60 0.50 -5.38 -17.72
N ASN A 61 0.07 -6.65 -17.65
CA ASN A 61 0.73 -7.74 -18.36
C ASN A 61 0.66 -7.60 -19.88
N VAL A 62 -0.47 -7.12 -20.41
CA VAL A 62 -0.67 -6.97 -21.87
C VAL A 62 0.01 -5.71 -22.41
N LYS A 63 -0.05 -4.60 -21.67
CA LYS A 63 0.35 -3.27 -22.17
C LYS A 63 1.72 -2.80 -21.71
N PHE A 64 2.22 -3.36 -20.62
CA PHE A 64 3.52 -3.05 -20.05
C PHE A 64 4.34 -4.32 -19.81
N PRO A 65 4.54 -5.17 -20.84
CA PRO A 65 5.25 -6.44 -20.67
C PRO A 65 6.68 -6.17 -20.17
N GLY A 66 7.08 -6.90 -19.12
CA GLY A 66 8.43 -6.80 -18.53
C GLY A 66 8.69 -5.57 -17.65
N ARG A 67 7.73 -4.65 -17.47
CA ARG A 67 7.87 -3.51 -16.55
C ARG A 67 7.68 -3.96 -15.10
N GLN A 68 8.78 -4.40 -14.48
CA GLN A 68 8.79 -4.90 -13.10
C GLN A 68 8.29 -3.88 -12.07
N SER A 69 8.46 -2.58 -12.31
CA SER A 69 7.97 -1.54 -11.41
C SER A 69 6.45 -1.60 -11.19
N PHE A 70 5.66 -1.80 -12.26
CA PHE A 70 4.20 -1.89 -12.16
C PHE A 70 3.74 -3.22 -11.57
N ILE A 71 4.41 -4.31 -11.93
CA ILE A 71 4.13 -5.63 -11.35
C ILE A 71 4.42 -5.63 -9.85
N TYR A 72 5.56 -5.07 -9.44
CA TYR A 72 5.93 -4.91 -8.04
C TYR A 72 4.94 -4.02 -7.30
N ALA A 73 4.56 -2.87 -7.86
CA ALA A 73 3.57 -2.00 -7.25
C ALA A 73 2.22 -2.72 -7.06
N TRP A 74 1.75 -3.46 -8.07
CA TRP A 74 0.52 -4.25 -8.00
C TRP A 74 0.58 -5.35 -6.94
N ASN A 75 1.68 -6.12 -6.88
CA ASN A 75 1.88 -7.19 -5.90
C ASN A 75 1.95 -6.71 -4.44
N ASN A 76 2.29 -5.43 -4.22
CA ASN A 76 2.39 -4.85 -2.88
C ASN A 76 1.09 -4.21 -2.41
N ILE A 77 0.07 -4.13 -3.27
CA ILE A 77 -1.26 -3.69 -2.83
C ILE A 77 -1.80 -4.75 -1.88
N ASP A 78 -2.09 -4.33 -0.65
CA ASP A 78 -2.64 -5.19 0.38
C ASP A 78 -3.74 -4.48 1.14
N PHE A 79 -4.80 -5.23 1.43
CA PHE A 79 -5.97 -4.79 2.19
C PHE A 79 -6.05 -5.50 3.54
N ASP A 80 -5.14 -6.44 3.82
CA ASP A 80 -5.14 -7.24 5.04
C ASP A 80 -4.33 -6.59 6.16
N THR A 81 -4.85 -6.77 7.37
CA THR A 81 -4.21 -6.35 8.62
C THR A 81 -2.93 -7.12 8.88
N LYS A 82 -1.83 -6.39 9.10
CA LYS A 82 -0.52 -6.95 9.44
C LYS A 82 0.02 -6.41 10.74
N ILE A 83 0.66 -7.27 11.53
CA ILE A 83 1.44 -6.90 12.71
C ILE A 83 2.82 -7.51 12.55
N GLY A 84 3.87 -6.69 12.52
CA GLY A 84 5.25 -7.16 12.30
C GLY A 84 5.46 -7.87 10.96
N GLY A 85 4.66 -7.55 9.93
CA GLY A 85 4.71 -8.18 8.60
C GLY A 85 3.89 -9.47 8.47
N ILE A 86 3.33 -9.99 9.56
CA ILE A 86 2.50 -11.20 9.57
C ILE A 86 1.04 -10.79 9.39
N LYS A 87 0.31 -11.46 8.49
CA LYS A 87 -1.14 -11.27 8.32
C LYS A 87 -1.85 -11.75 9.59
N VAL A 88 -2.68 -10.89 10.17
CA VAL A 88 -3.44 -11.16 11.40
C VAL A 88 -4.91 -10.95 11.12
N ILE A 89 -5.74 -11.90 11.54
CA ILE A 89 -7.19 -11.70 11.61
C ILE A 89 -7.45 -10.91 12.89
N THR A 90 -7.92 -9.68 12.75
CA THR A 90 -8.25 -8.81 13.89
C THR A 90 -9.67 -8.29 13.74
N THR A 91 -10.34 -8.10 14.87
CA THR A 91 -11.62 -7.39 14.97
C THR A 91 -11.43 -5.89 15.21
N ASP A 92 -10.17 -5.42 15.29
CA ASP A 92 -9.87 -3.99 15.43
C ASP A 92 -10.31 -3.20 14.19
N ARG A 93 -11.29 -2.34 14.42
CA ARG A 93 -11.90 -1.48 13.42
C ARG A 93 -10.92 -0.50 12.80
N GLU A 94 -10.10 0.15 13.61
CA GLU A 94 -9.20 1.18 13.11
C GLU A 94 -8.06 0.58 12.31
N HIS A 95 -7.60 -0.62 12.69
CA HIS A 95 -6.64 -1.37 11.90
C HIS A 95 -7.21 -1.77 10.53
N THR A 96 -8.42 -2.31 10.50
CA THR A 96 -9.09 -2.70 9.26
C THR A 96 -9.35 -1.50 8.35
N LYS A 97 -9.86 -0.39 8.90
CA LYS A 97 -10.08 0.86 8.16
C LYS A 97 -8.80 1.38 7.55
N ARG A 98 -7.70 1.38 8.31
CA ARG A 98 -6.41 1.89 7.87
C ARG A 98 -5.87 1.07 6.70
N GLU A 99 -5.86 -0.26 6.81
CA GLU A 99 -5.37 -1.10 5.72
C GLU A 99 -6.26 -1.04 4.49
N TRP A 100 -7.59 -0.94 4.66
CA TRP A 100 -8.50 -0.69 3.54
C TRP A 100 -8.17 0.62 2.81
N LYS A 101 -8.07 1.73 3.55
CA LYS A 101 -7.73 3.04 2.97
C LYS A 101 -6.36 3.02 2.28
N LYS A 102 -5.38 2.33 2.88
CA LYS A 102 -4.05 2.16 2.30
C LYS A 102 -4.10 1.37 1.00
N GLY A 103 -4.74 0.20 0.97
CA GLY A 103 -4.87 -0.61 -0.26
C GLY A 103 -5.59 0.14 -1.38
N ILE A 104 -6.67 0.88 -1.07
CA ILE A 104 -7.37 1.74 -2.04
C ILE A 104 -6.45 2.87 -2.54
N PHE A 105 -5.68 3.50 -1.65
CA PHE A 105 -4.72 4.54 -2.02
C PHE A 105 -3.64 4.00 -2.95
N ASP A 106 -3.04 2.86 -2.62
CA ASP A 106 -1.98 2.22 -3.40
C ASP A 106 -2.50 1.82 -4.80
N LEU A 107 -3.71 1.26 -4.88
CA LEU A 107 -4.37 0.97 -6.15
C LEU A 107 -4.63 2.22 -6.99
N LYS A 108 -5.18 3.28 -6.39
CA LYS A 108 -5.39 4.57 -7.10
C LYS A 108 -4.08 5.16 -7.59
N SER A 109 -3.02 5.08 -6.79
CA SER A 109 -1.69 5.55 -7.14
C SER A 109 -1.16 4.82 -8.37
N LEU A 110 -1.21 3.47 -8.35
CA LEU A 110 -0.82 2.64 -9.49
C LEU A 110 -1.60 3.01 -10.76
N LEU A 111 -2.93 3.07 -10.68
CA LEU A 111 -3.77 3.41 -11.83
C LEU A 111 -3.47 4.80 -12.40
N LYS A 112 -3.21 5.80 -11.54
CA LYS A 112 -2.79 7.14 -11.97
C LYS A 112 -1.43 7.12 -12.67
N THR A 113 -0.47 6.36 -12.15
CA THR A 113 0.84 6.21 -12.80
C THR A 113 0.70 5.56 -14.17
N LEU A 114 -0.07 4.47 -14.27
CA LEU A 114 -0.35 3.82 -15.56
C LEU A 114 -1.01 4.79 -16.54
N ARG A 115 -1.99 5.58 -16.07
CA ARG A 115 -2.66 6.61 -16.86
C ARG A 115 -1.67 7.62 -17.44
N ASN A 116 -0.79 8.16 -16.60
CA ASN A 116 0.18 9.18 -17.03
C ASN A 116 1.14 8.61 -18.08
N GLU A 117 1.60 7.38 -17.89
CA GLU A 117 2.49 6.71 -18.85
C GLU A 117 1.80 6.45 -20.20
N ILE A 118 0.51 6.08 -20.18
CA ILE A 118 -0.28 5.94 -21.41
C ILE A 118 -0.35 7.25 -22.17
N ILE A 119 -0.59 8.37 -21.48
CA ILE A 119 -0.67 9.71 -22.10
C ILE A 119 0.65 10.02 -22.80
N LEU A 120 1.78 9.87 -22.12
CA LEU A 120 3.11 10.10 -22.69
C LEU A 120 3.36 9.21 -23.91
N MET A 121 2.92 7.95 -23.89
CA MET A 121 3.08 7.00 -25.01
C MET A 121 2.08 7.17 -26.16
N ILE A 122 1.08 8.04 -26.01
CA ILE A 122 0.17 8.45 -27.11
C ILE A 122 0.74 9.68 -27.82
N ASP A 123 1.44 10.55 -27.10
CA ASP A 123 2.01 11.79 -27.63
C ASP A 123 3.25 11.57 -28.55
N ASP A 124 3.82 10.36 -28.58
CA ASP A 124 4.98 9.98 -29.42
C ASP A 124 4.62 9.40 -30.82
N GLU A 125 3.37 9.50 -31.31
CA GLU A 125 3.11 9.15 -32.72
C GLU A 125 3.80 10.20 -33.63
N PRO A 126 4.74 9.79 -34.52
CA PRO A 126 5.49 10.73 -35.33
C PRO A 126 4.54 11.48 -36.27
N TYR A 127 4.52 12.79 -36.11
CA TYR A 127 3.99 13.73 -37.08
C TYR A 127 4.60 13.37 -38.44
N SER A 128 3.81 12.87 -39.38
CA SER A 128 4.29 12.69 -40.75
C SER A 128 4.52 14.09 -41.32
N ASP A 129 5.77 14.38 -41.70
CA ASP A 129 6.15 15.59 -42.40
C ASP A 129 5.23 15.84 -43.60
N ASN A 130 4.42 16.90 -43.51
CA ASN A 130 4.04 17.71 -44.66
C ASN A 130 4.31 19.16 -44.25
N PRO A 131 5.24 19.85 -44.94
CA PRO A 131 5.49 21.26 -44.66
C PRO A 131 4.33 22.08 -45.20
N ASP A 132 4.19 23.27 -44.65
CA ASP A 132 3.24 24.32 -45.02
C ASP A 132 1.86 24.24 -44.36
N LYS A 133 1.82 24.70 -43.11
CA LYS A 133 0.98 25.88 -42.76
C LYS A 133 1.31 26.44 -41.39
N GLU A 134 1.77 27.69 -41.44
CA GLU A 134 1.64 28.75 -40.44
C GLU A 134 1.92 28.40 -38.98
N THR A 135 3.17 28.69 -38.64
CA THR A 135 3.72 29.04 -37.34
C THR A 135 2.71 29.77 -36.44
N LYS A 136 2.02 29.03 -35.57
CA LYS A 136 1.64 29.54 -34.26
C LYS A 136 2.77 29.20 -33.29
N ASN A 137 3.66 30.18 -33.11
CA ASN A 137 4.66 30.19 -32.05
C ASN A 137 3.95 30.12 -30.68
N ASN A 138 3.71 28.92 -30.18
CA ASN A 138 3.61 28.71 -28.76
C ASN A 138 5.05 28.48 -28.28
N ASN A 139 5.69 29.57 -27.85
CA ASN A 139 6.97 29.52 -27.17
C ASN A 139 6.88 28.56 -25.98
N PHE A 140 7.36 27.32 -26.15
CA PHE A 140 7.91 26.57 -25.04
C PHE A 140 9.26 27.18 -24.70
N SER A 141 9.23 28.28 -23.94
CA SER A 141 10.41 28.70 -23.21
C SER A 141 10.71 27.61 -22.18
N ALA A 142 11.78 26.88 -22.43
CA ALA A 142 12.60 26.34 -21.35
C ALA A 142 12.85 27.46 -20.32
N ASN A 143 12.80 27.09 -19.04
CA ASN A 143 13.05 27.94 -17.87
C ASN A 143 11.95 28.96 -17.52
N ASN A 144 11.08 28.56 -16.60
CA ASN A 144 11.02 29.18 -15.27
C ASN A 144 10.06 28.39 -14.37
N ILE A 145 10.59 27.37 -13.69
CA ILE A 145 10.05 26.99 -12.39
C ILE A 145 10.39 28.16 -11.48
N ILE A 146 9.44 29.07 -11.29
CA ILE A 146 9.56 30.17 -10.33
C ILE A 146 9.48 29.54 -8.94
N TYR A 147 10.62 29.44 -8.27
CA TYR A 147 10.65 29.37 -6.81
C TYR A 147 10.10 30.70 -6.32
N ASN A 148 8.89 30.68 -5.78
CA ASN A 148 8.31 31.86 -5.16
C ASN A 148 9.00 32.05 -3.80
N GLU A 149 10.18 32.68 -3.80
CA GLU A 149 10.76 33.35 -2.62
C GLU A 149 9.94 34.62 -2.34
N GLY A 150 8.69 34.43 -1.93
CA GLY A 150 7.90 35.50 -1.33
C GLY A 150 8.24 35.57 0.14
N ASN A 151 8.75 36.71 0.60
CA ASN A 151 8.92 37.06 2.02
C ASN A 151 7.62 36.78 2.80
N VAL A 152 7.53 35.60 3.41
CA VAL A 152 6.58 35.32 4.47
C VAL A 152 7.25 35.76 5.76
N THR A 153 6.96 36.99 6.16
CA THR A 153 7.14 37.47 7.54
C THR A 153 6.26 36.60 8.45
N GLY A 154 6.84 35.51 8.92
CA GLY A 154 6.19 34.55 9.79
C GLY A 154 7.20 33.48 10.23
N LYS A 155 8.17 33.89 11.06
CA LYS A 155 9.14 33.04 11.80
C LYS A 155 9.43 31.67 11.17
N GLN A 156 10.32 31.65 10.19
CA GLN A 156 11.01 30.43 9.80
C GLN A 156 12.10 30.14 10.83
N VAL A 157 11.81 29.27 11.80
CA VAL A 157 12.85 28.68 12.65
C VAL A 157 13.49 27.54 11.86
N GLN A 158 14.55 27.86 11.14
CA GLN A 158 15.54 26.88 10.70
C GLN A 158 16.87 27.23 11.36
N SER A 159 17.10 26.67 12.54
CA SER A 159 18.41 26.58 13.16
C SER A 159 18.90 25.15 12.98
N SER A 160 19.77 24.95 12.00
CA SER A 160 20.71 23.85 11.97
C SER A 160 21.66 23.99 13.17
N LEU A 161 21.48 23.13 14.17
CA LEU A 161 22.52 22.63 15.07
C LEU A 161 21.88 21.64 16.04
N LEU A 162 21.88 20.37 15.65
CA LEU A 162 22.15 19.30 16.61
C LEU A 162 22.52 18.05 15.82
N ASP A 163 23.80 17.69 15.92
CA ASP A 163 24.21 16.28 15.86
C ASP A 163 23.17 15.44 16.59
N ASN A 164 22.65 14.42 15.90
CA ASN A 164 22.45 13.10 16.46
C ASN A 164 21.84 12.21 15.38
N HIS A 165 22.65 11.26 14.92
CA HIS A 165 22.16 9.96 14.47
C HIS A 165 20.93 9.58 15.30
N LYS A 166 19.75 9.45 14.66
CA LYS A 166 18.67 8.67 15.27
C LYS A 166 19.11 7.22 15.19
N ALA A 167 19.90 6.85 16.19
CA ALA A 167 20.10 5.49 16.62
C ALA A 167 18.76 4.78 16.58
N VAL A 168 18.77 3.60 15.95
CA VAL A 168 17.82 2.54 16.24
C VAL A 168 17.59 2.58 17.74
N LYS A 169 16.37 2.95 18.16
CA LYS A 169 16.01 2.91 19.58
C LYS A 169 16.04 1.44 19.97
N THR A 170 17.19 0.98 20.46
CA THR A 170 17.27 -0.23 21.26
C THR A 170 16.15 -0.13 22.30
N PRO A 171 15.34 -1.18 22.49
CA PRO A 171 14.31 -1.18 23.51
C PRO A 171 14.94 -0.76 24.85
N PRO A 172 14.19 -0.07 25.73
CA PRO A 172 14.72 0.29 27.04
C PRO A 172 15.34 -0.96 27.69
N ILE A 173 16.49 -0.82 28.35
CA ILE A 173 17.26 -1.95 28.92
C ILE A 173 16.35 -2.89 29.73
N ALA A 174 15.31 -2.34 30.37
CA ALA A 174 14.26 -3.09 31.06
C ALA A 174 13.45 -4.04 30.15
N ALA A 175 13.07 -3.62 28.93
CA ALA A 175 12.33 -4.46 27.98
C ALA A 175 13.21 -5.57 27.38
N ILE A 176 14.49 -5.30 27.10
CA ILE A 176 15.44 -6.34 26.65
C ILE A 176 15.68 -7.37 27.75
N ALA A 177 15.84 -6.92 29.00
CA ALA A 177 15.97 -7.81 30.15
C ALA A 177 14.71 -8.66 30.39
N MET A 178 13.52 -8.07 30.21
CA MET A 178 12.25 -8.79 30.35
C MET A 178 12.09 -9.88 29.28
N ILE A 179 12.39 -9.57 28.01
CA ILE A 179 12.34 -10.55 26.91
C ILE A 179 13.36 -11.68 27.11
N LYS A 180 14.58 -11.35 27.55
CA LYS A 180 15.60 -12.35 27.86
C LYS A 180 15.16 -13.30 28.98
N ASN A 181 14.54 -12.76 30.04
CA ASN A 181 14.04 -13.57 31.15
C ASN A 181 12.86 -14.48 30.73
N ILE A 182 11.98 -14.00 29.85
CA ILE A 182 10.88 -14.82 29.30
C ILE A 182 11.44 -15.96 28.46
N LEU A 183 12.41 -15.70 27.57
CA LEU A 183 13.03 -16.74 26.73
C LEU A 183 13.80 -17.78 27.55
N ILE A 184 14.52 -17.36 28.59
CA ILE A 184 15.22 -18.28 29.50
C ILE A 184 14.21 -19.13 30.28
N GLY A 185 13.13 -18.54 30.78
CA GLY A 185 12.07 -19.27 31.49
C GLY A 185 11.41 -20.34 30.61
N LEU A 186 11.15 -20.02 29.34
CA LEU A 186 10.57 -20.94 28.36
C LEU A 186 11.54 -22.09 28.02
N PHE A 187 12.83 -21.78 27.89
CA PHE A 187 13.85 -22.80 27.65
C PHE A 187 14.02 -23.75 28.85
N VAL A 188 14.06 -23.24 30.07
CA VAL A 188 14.19 -24.05 31.29
C VAL A 188 12.96 -24.93 31.52
N THR A 189 11.76 -24.45 31.22
CA THR A 189 10.54 -25.28 31.33
C THR A 189 10.51 -26.42 30.31
N ILE A 190 10.92 -26.15 29.06
CA ILE A 190 11.00 -27.21 28.03
C ILE A 190 12.07 -28.24 28.39
N VAL A 191 13.29 -27.81 28.71
CA VAL A 191 14.40 -28.71 29.02
C VAL A 191 14.14 -29.46 30.34
N GLY A 192 13.62 -28.78 31.36
CA GLY A 192 13.22 -29.39 32.63
C GLY A 192 12.11 -30.42 32.46
N GLY A 193 11.11 -30.13 31.62
CA GLY A 193 10.04 -31.08 31.28
C GLY A 193 10.58 -32.33 30.58
N ILE A 194 11.52 -32.17 29.64
CA ILE A 194 12.17 -33.29 28.95
C ILE A 194 13.03 -34.11 29.92
N ILE A 195 13.77 -33.48 30.83
CA ILE A 195 14.59 -34.18 31.83
C ILE A 195 13.71 -34.94 32.82
N ILE A 196 12.65 -34.32 33.34
CA ILE A 196 11.70 -34.97 34.25
C ILE A 196 11.04 -36.15 33.53
N TRP A 197 10.57 -35.95 32.29
CA TRP A 197 9.99 -37.04 31.49
C TRP A 197 10.98 -38.18 31.26
N TYR A 198 12.23 -37.87 30.93
CA TYR A 198 13.26 -38.90 30.73
C TYR A 198 13.57 -39.67 32.03
N LEU A 199 13.65 -38.97 33.17
CA LEU A 199 13.87 -39.60 34.48
C LEU A 199 12.66 -40.44 34.90
N THR A 200 11.44 -39.92 34.82
CA THR A 200 10.24 -40.71 35.19
C THR A 200 10.06 -41.92 34.29
N THR A 201 10.35 -41.81 32.99
CA THR A 201 10.25 -42.93 32.05
C THR A 201 11.34 -43.98 32.26
N LYS A 202 12.56 -43.59 32.70
CA LYS A 202 13.63 -44.54 33.04
C LYS A 202 13.52 -45.17 34.43
N THR A 203 12.78 -44.57 35.35
CA THR A 203 12.64 -45.07 36.73
C THR A 203 11.42 -46.00 36.87
N PHE A 204 10.52 -46.01 35.88
CA PHE A 204 9.34 -46.89 35.79
C PHE A 204 9.51 -48.11 34.86
N ILE A 205 10.74 -48.37 34.40
CA ILE A 205 11.17 -49.61 33.71
C ILE A 205 12.17 -50.32 34.62
#